data_AF-A0A7S1RV65-F1
#
_entry.id   AF-A0A7S1RV65-F1
#
_cell.length_a   1.000
_cell.length_b   1.000
_cell.length_c   1.000
_cell.angle_alpha   90.00
_cell.angle_beta   90.00
_cell.angle_gamma   90.00
#
_symmetry.space_group_name_H-M   'P 1'
#
loop_
_entity.id
_entity.type
_entity.pdbx_description
1 polymer ?
#
loop_
_entity_poly.entity_id
_entity_poly.type
_entity_poly.pdbx_seq_one_letter_code
_entity_poly.pdbx_strand_id
1 'polypeptide(L)'
;AQEDFLLFCKLAVKHGVVPPSWDWEAFLQVAVGSLRYAFEKEDAKEKYGQENVFAVAMGGRSLRYTAEVVYGSSCMAMEPSDEEEEMEDQLQASRFDDAFYGDIGGAAAWSRFGFQPESRVEGKG
;
A
#
# COMPACT_ATOMS: atom_id res chain seq x y z
N ALA A 1 1.16 -7.03 -7.28
CA ALA A 1 2.09 -7.10 -6.13
C ALA A 1 2.76 -5.76 -5.83
N GLN A 2 3.63 -5.23 -6.70
CA GLN A 2 4.22 -3.88 -6.47
C GLN A 2 3.22 -2.75 -6.70
N GLU A 3 2.37 -2.87 -7.72
CA GLU A 3 1.30 -1.89 -8.01
C GLU A 3 0.26 -1.84 -6.89
N ASP A 4 -0.25 -2.99 -6.45
CA ASP A 4 -1.17 -3.08 -5.30
C ASP A 4 -0.58 -2.49 -4.01
N PHE A 5 0.72 -2.71 -3.78
CA PHE A 5 1.42 -2.15 -2.62
C PHE A 5 1.54 -0.62 -2.70
N LEU A 6 1.82 -0.09 -3.90
CA LEU A 6 1.86 1.35 -4.15
C LEU A 6 0.47 1.98 -4.00
N LEU A 7 -0.57 1.35 -4.56
CA LEU A 7 -1.97 1.74 -4.41
C LEU A 7 -2.38 1.80 -2.94
N PHE A 8 -2.07 0.75 -2.16
CA PHE A 8 -2.32 0.71 -0.73
C PHE A 8 -1.66 1.88 0.02
N CYS A 9 -0.38 2.17 -0.26
CA CYS A 9 0.33 3.26 0.40
C CYS A 9 -0.29 4.62 0.08
N LYS A 10 -0.73 4.83 -1.16
CA LYS A 10 -1.40 6.04 -1.61
C LYS A 10 -2.74 6.26 -0.92
N LEU A 11 -3.57 5.23 -0.89
CA LEU A 11 -4.86 5.28 -0.20
C LEU A 11 -4.68 5.50 1.30
N ALA A 12 -3.67 4.88 1.92
CA ALA A 12 -3.37 5.08 3.34
C ALA A 12 -3.02 6.54 3.69
N VAL A 13 -2.28 7.23 2.81
CA VAL A 13 -2.03 8.67 2.96
C VAL A 13 -3.30 9.47 2.73
N LYS A 14 -4.04 9.20 1.63
CA LYS A 14 -5.29 9.89 1.28
C LYS A 14 -6.30 9.87 2.42
N HIS A 15 -6.43 8.73 3.11
CA HIS A 15 -7.39 8.55 4.21
C HIS A 15 -6.82 8.89 5.60
N GLY A 16 -5.61 9.46 5.67
CA GLY A 16 -5.02 9.90 6.94
C GLY A 16 -4.73 8.75 7.91
N VAL A 17 -4.49 7.55 7.40
CA VAL A 17 -4.12 6.37 8.21
C VAL A 17 -2.66 6.47 8.65
N VAL A 18 -1.82 7.11 7.83
CA VAL A 18 -0.39 7.29 8.07
C VAL A 18 -0.16 8.38 9.14
N PRO A 19 0.58 8.10 10.22
CA PRO A 19 0.94 9.10 11.23
C PRO A 19 1.78 10.26 10.67
N PRO A 20 1.70 11.48 11.23
CA PRO A 20 2.47 12.64 10.73
C PRO A 20 3.99 12.48 10.75
N SER A 21 4.53 11.65 11.64
CA SER A 21 5.98 11.39 11.78
C SER A 21 6.40 10.04 11.19
N TRP A 22 5.70 9.60 10.14
CA TRP A 22 5.97 8.31 9.51
C TRP A 22 7.29 8.31 8.73
N ASP A 23 8.12 7.29 8.97
CA ASP A 23 9.38 7.08 8.27
C ASP A 23 9.18 6.08 7.13
N TRP A 24 9.01 6.62 5.92
CA TRP A 24 8.83 5.82 4.71
C TRP A 24 10.07 5.00 4.36
N GLU A 25 11.28 5.48 4.63
CA GLU A 25 12.50 4.74 4.30
C GLU A 25 12.63 3.49 5.19
N ALA A 26 12.42 3.66 6.50
CA ALA A 26 12.40 2.55 7.44
C ALA A 26 11.28 1.54 7.11
N PHE A 27 10.10 2.03 6.72
CA PHE A 27 8.99 1.17 6.30
C PHE A 27 9.32 0.34 5.05
N LEU A 28 9.84 0.99 4.00
CA LEU A 28 10.19 0.32 2.74
C LEU A 28 11.33 -0.70 2.93
N GLN A 29 12.28 -0.43 3.83
CA GLN A 29 13.31 -1.37 4.22
C GLN A 29 12.74 -2.66 4.82
N VAL A 30 11.66 -2.58 5.60
CA VAL A 30 10.97 -3.76 6.12
C VAL A 30 10.14 -4.43 5.02
N ALA A 31 9.48 -3.64 4.18
CA ALA A 31 8.61 -4.13 3.12
C ALA A 31 9.36 -4.98 2.09
N VAL A 32 10.60 -4.61 1.72
CA VAL A 32 11.39 -5.35 0.72
C VAL A 32 11.70 -6.79 1.17
N GLY A 33 11.80 -7.02 2.47
CA GLY A 33 11.97 -8.37 3.03
C GLY A 33 10.70 -9.21 2.99
N SER A 34 9.52 -8.57 2.94
CA SER A 34 8.22 -9.24 3.03
C SER A 34 7.56 -9.45 1.67
N LEU A 35 7.67 -8.46 0.76
CA LEU A 35 7.01 -8.47 -0.55
C LEU A 35 7.66 -9.41 -1.59
N ARG A 36 8.85 -9.95 -1.28
CA ARG A 36 9.52 -10.96 -2.13
C ARG A 36 8.91 -12.35 -2.01
N TYR A 37 8.14 -12.60 -0.97
CA TYR A 37 7.47 -13.87 -0.76
C TYR A 37 6.04 -13.76 -1.28
N ALA A 38 5.60 -14.73 -2.09
CA ALA A 38 4.20 -14.85 -2.46
C ALA A 38 3.42 -15.07 -1.16
N PHE A 39 2.64 -14.07 -0.75
CA PHE A 39 1.80 -14.14 0.44
C PHE A 39 0.44 -14.68 -0.01
N GLU A 40 0.24 -15.99 0.13
CA GLU A 40 -1.00 -16.63 -0.28
C GLU A 40 -2.12 -16.36 0.74
N LYS A 41 -3.35 -16.59 0.31
CA LYS A 41 -4.53 -16.41 1.16
C LYS A 41 -4.47 -17.25 2.44
N GLU A 42 -3.84 -18.41 2.40
CA GLU A 42 -3.68 -19.27 3.57
C GLU A 42 -2.63 -18.71 4.54
N ASP A 43 -1.54 -18.11 4.06
CA ASP A 43 -0.55 -17.41 4.91
C ASP A 43 -1.20 -16.24 5.67
N ALA A 44 -2.09 -15.50 4.99
CA ALA A 44 -2.85 -14.42 5.60
C ALA A 44 -3.76 -14.92 6.74
N LYS A 45 -4.44 -16.05 6.55
CA LYS A 45 -5.28 -16.67 7.58
C LYS A 45 -4.46 -17.23 8.74
N GLU A 46 -3.32 -17.84 8.47
CA GLU A 46 -2.45 -18.38 9.51
C GLU A 46 -1.86 -17.25 10.38
N LYS A 47 -1.38 -16.19 9.73
CA LYS A 47 -0.68 -15.09 10.40
C LYS A 47 -1.62 -14.06 11.06
N TYR A 48 -2.76 -13.79 10.43
CA TYR A 48 -3.68 -12.72 10.85
C TYR A 48 -5.13 -13.18 11.02
N GLY A 49 -5.49 -14.40 10.63
CA GLY A 49 -6.87 -14.91 10.74
C GLY A 49 -7.33 -15.20 12.17
N GLN A 50 -6.41 -15.26 13.14
CA GLN A 50 -6.72 -15.34 14.56
C GLN A 50 -6.79 -13.98 15.28
N GLU A 51 -6.69 -12.86 14.54
CA GLU A 51 -6.89 -11.56 15.17
C GLU A 51 -8.27 -11.52 15.84
N ASN A 52 -8.25 -11.25 17.15
CA ASN A 52 -9.46 -11.05 17.92
C ASN A 52 -10.20 -9.86 17.32
N VAL A 53 -11.26 -10.14 16.56
CA VAL A 53 -12.19 -9.12 16.03
C VAL A 53 -12.77 -8.28 17.18
N PHE A 54 -12.75 -8.83 18.41
CA PHE A 54 -13.10 -8.16 19.66
C PHE A 54 -12.01 -7.25 20.26
N ALA A 55 -10.80 -7.17 19.70
CA ALA A 55 -9.82 -6.15 20.08
C ALA A 55 -10.39 -4.74 19.90
N VAL A 56 -11.30 -4.57 18.93
CA VAL A 56 -12.11 -3.35 18.71
C VAL A 56 -12.93 -2.98 19.94
N ALA A 57 -13.46 -3.96 20.69
CA ALA A 57 -14.24 -3.73 21.90
C ALA A 57 -13.38 -3.30 23.11
N MET A 58 -12.06 -3.53 23.06
CA MET A 58 -11.08 -3.10 24.08
C MET A 58 -10.25 -1.89 23.60
N GLY A 59 -10.66 -1.21 22.53
CA GLY A 59 -10.00 0.00 22.01
C GLY A 59 -8.83 -0.25 21.06
N GLY A 60 -8.59 -1.48 20.62
CA GLY A 60 -7.59 -1.82 19.59
C GLY A 60 -8.18 -1.79 18.18
N ARG A 61 -7.53 -1.12 17.23
CA ARG A 61 -7.88 -1.22 15.80
C ARG A 61 -7.44 -2.59 15.28
N SER A 62 -8.35 -3.39 14.73
CA SER A 62 -7.98 -4.64 14.04
C SER A 62 -7.30 -4.32 12.69
N LEU A 63 -6.51 -5.25 12.15
CA LEU A 63 -5.94 -5.07 10.80
C LEU A 63 -7.04 -5.00 9.75
N ARG A 64 -8.16 -5.72 9.95
CA ARG A 64 -9.34 -5.62 9.08
C ARG A 64 -9.92 -4.22 9.07
N TYR A 65 -10.18 -3.64 10.25
CA TYR A 65 -10.71 -2.28 10.33
C TYR A 65 -9.75 -1.28 9.67
N THR A 66 -8.44 -1.46 9.89
CA THR A 66 -7.43 -0.61 9.25
C THR A 66 -7.46 -0.74 7.73
N ALA A 67 -7.60 -1.96 7.20
CA ALA A 67 -7.71 -2.19 5.76
C ALA A 67 -8.98 -1.56 5.17
N GLU A 68 -10.15 -1.71 5.82
CA GLU A 68 -11.39 -1.09 5.36
C GLU A 68 -11.28 0.45 5.31
N VAL A 69 -10.61 1.05 6.31
CA VAL A 69 -10.35 2.50 6.31
C VAL A 69 -9.38 2.88 5.18
N VAL A 70 -8.34 2.09 4.91
CA VAL A 70 -7.41 2.36 3.80
C VAL A 70 -8.12 2.25 2.45
N TYR A 71 -8.86 1.17 2.20
CA TYR A 71 -9.54 0.97 0.90
C TYR A 71 -10.80 1.82 0.72
N GLY A 72 -11.32 2.42 1.79
CA GLY A 72 -12.58 3.18 1.76
C GLY A 72 -13.81 2.30 1.55
N SER A 73 -13.63 0.98 1.49
CA SER A 73 -14.67 -0.03 1.24
C SER A 73 -14.62 -1.13 2.30
N SER A 74 -15.74 -1.81 2.52
CA SER A 74 -15.73 -2.99 3.39
C SER A 74 -15.00 -4.13 2.69
N CYS A 75 -14.31 -4.98 3.45
CA CYS A 75 -13.72 -6.20 2.91
C CYS A 75 -14.77 -7.22 2.41
N MET A 76 -16.06 -6.97 2.70
CA MET A 76 -17.20 -7.74 2.21
C MET A 76 -17.87 -7.10 0.98
N ALA A 77 -17.38 -5.94 0.52
CA ALA A 77 -17.86 -5.32 -0.70
C ALA A 77 -17.53 -6.21 -1.91
N MET A 78 -18.42 -6.22 -2.90
CA MET A 78 -18.21 -6.96 -4.15
C MET A 78 -17.42 -6.15 -5.20
N GLU A 79 -17.35 -4.82 -5.01
CA GLU A 79 -16.73 -3.88 -5.94
C GLU A 79 -15.78 -2.94 -5.16
N PRO A 80 -14.70 -2.45 -5.81
CA PRO A 80 -13.84 -1.39 -5.26
C PRO A 80 -14.61 -0.11 -4.92
N SER A 81 -14.02 0.76 -4.11
CA SER A 81 -14.59 2.11 -3.92
C SER A 81 -14.25 3.00 -5.12
N ASP A 82 -15.08 4.01 -5.39
CA ASP A 82 -14.75 5.05 -6.39
C ASP A 82 -13.35 5.66 -6.13
N GLU A 83 -12.97 5.81 -4.86
CA GLU A 83 -11.66 6.35 -4.45
C GLU A 83 -10.49 5.41 -4.76
N GLU A 84 -10.71 4.09 -4.68
CA GLU A 84 -9.76 3.06 -5.07
C GLU A 84 -9.57 3.05 -6.59
N GLU A 85 -10.67 3.05 -7.36
CA GLU A 85 -10.64 3.10 -8.83
C GLU A 85 -9.94 4.37 -9.34
N GLU A 86 -10.29 5.54 -8.80
CA GLU A 86 -9.63 6.81 -9.15
C GLU A 86 -8.12 6.79 -8.88
N MET A 87 -7.70 6.16 -7.78
CA MET A 87 -6.28 6.09 -7.42
C MET A 87 -5.53 5.08 -8.29
N GLU A 88 -6.19 3.98 -8.68
CA GLU A 88 -5.66 3.01 -9.62
C GLU A 88 -5.42 3.66 -11.00
N ASP A 89 -6.38 4.43 -11.51
CA ASP A 89 -6.22 5.18 -12.75
C ASP A 89 -5.05 6.19 -12.68
N GLN A 90 -4.94 6.92 -11.56
CA GLN A 90 -3.83 7.85 -11.33
C GLN A 90 -2.49 7.14 -11.27
N LEU A 91 -2.43 5.97 -10.63
CA LEU A 91 -1.23 5.12 -10.57
C LEU A 91 -0.81 4.70 -11.97
N GLN A 92 -1.74 4.20 -12.80
CA GLN A 92 -1.42 3.79 -14.15
C GLN A 92 -0.89 4.95 -15.00
N ALA A 93 -1.44 6.16 -14.81
CA ALA A 93 -0.99 7.36 -15.51
C ALA A 93 0.38 7.89 -15.02
N SER A 94 0.66 7.79 -13.71
CA SER A 94 1.69 8.61 -13.05
C SER A 94 2.79 7.80 -12.34
N ARG A 95 2.75 6.47 -12.34
CA ARG A 95 3.76 5.62 -11.67
C ARG A 95 5.21 5.80 -12.14
N PHE A 96 5.42 6.46 -13.27
CA PHE A 96 6.75 6.80 -13.79
C PHE A 96 7.18 8.24 -13.50
N ASP A 97 6.32 9.04 -12.85
CA ASP A 97 6.60 10.40 -12.42
C ASP A 97 7.09 10.40 -10.96
N ASP A 98 8.25 10.98 -10.72
CA ASP A 98 8.81 11.11 -9.38
C ASP A 98 7.93 11.93 -8.45
N ALA A 99 7.18 12.91 -8.98
CA ALA A 99 6.25 13.72 -8.21
C ALA A 99 5.11 12.89 -7.62
N PHE A 100 4.73 11.79 -8.28
CA PHE A 100 3.73 10.86 -7.78
C PHE A 100 4.16 10.22 -6.45
N TYR A 101 5.45 10.17 -6.11
CA TYR A 101 5.91 9.55 -4.87
C TYR A 101 6.05 10.52 -3.70
N GLY A 102 5.82 11.83 -3.89
CA GLY A 102 6.19 12.87 -2.93
C GLY A 102 5.56 12.73 -1.53
N ASP A 103 4.34 12.22 -1.46
CA ASP A 103 3.57 11.99 -0.23
C ASP A 103 3.86 10.65 0.46
N ILE A 104 4.56 9.75 -0.25
CA ILE A 104 4.93 8.40 0.20
C ILE A 104 6.46 8.22 0.32
N GLY A 105 7.19 9.29 0.63
CA GLY A 105 8.63 9.26 0.90
C GLY A 105 9.53 9.52 -0.31
N GLY A 106 8.96 9.80 -1.47
CA GLY A 106 9.68 10.19 -2.69
C GLY A 106 10.26 9.02 -3.48
N ALA A 107 10.39 9.21 -4.79
CA ALA A 107 10.83 8.17 -5.73
C ALA A 107 12.20 7.57 -5.38
N ALA A 108 13.12 8.38 -4.86
CA ALA A 108 14.45 7.92 -4.45
C ALA A 108 14.40 6.79 -3.39
N ALA A 109 13.48 6.87 -2.42
CA ALA A 109 13.32 5.82 -1.42
C ALA A 109 12.78 4.52 -2.06
N TRP A 110 11.79 4.65 -2.95
CA TRP A 110 11.18 3.52 -3.65
C TRP A 110 12.15 2.83 -4.61
N SER A 111 12.90 3.59 -5.40
CA SER A 111 13.97 3.10 -6.26
C SER A 111 15.05 2.36 -5.47
N ARG A 112 15.49 2.90 -4.32
CA ARG A 112 16.52 2.29 -3.48
C ARG A 112 16.19 0.87 -3.02
N PHE A 113 14.91 0.58 -2.81
CA PHE A 113 14.44 -0.75 -2.41
C PHE A 113 13.88 -1.59 -3.58
N GLY A 114 13.98 -1.09 -4.82
CA GLY A 114 13.58 -1.81 -6.03
C GLY A 114 12.07 -1.87 -6.26
N PHE A 115 11.30 -0.90 -5.73
CA PHE A 115 9.85 -0.83 -5.89
C PHE A 115 9.39 0.11 -7.01
N GLN A 116 10.24 1.02 -7.48
CA GLN A 116 9.89 1.89 -8.60
C GLN A 116 10.16 1.13 -9.92
N PRO A 117 9.19 1.08 -10.85
CA PRO A 117 9.43 0.53 -12.17
C PRO A 117 10.45 1.43 -12.88
N GLU A 118 11.49 0.84 -13.47
CA GLU A 118 12.51 1.62 -14.18
C GLU A 118 11.84 2.49 -15.24
N SER A 119 12.19 3.78 -15.29
CA SER A 119 11.81 4.63 -16.41
C SER A 119 12.25 3.93 -17.69
N ARG A 120 11.31 3.67 -18.61
CA ARG A 120 11.63 3.04 -19.90
C ARG A 120 12.72 3.90 -20.54
N VAL A 121 13.96 3.43 -20.53
CA VAL A 121 15.06 4.12 -21.19
C VAL A 121 14.69 4.14 -22.67
N GLU A 122 14.32 5.31 -23.18
CA GLU A 122 14.23 5.50 -24.63
C GLU A 122 15.61 5.16 -25.18
N GLY A 123 15.69 4.03 -25.89
CA GLY A 123 16.86 3.63 -26.62
C GLY A 123 17.25 4.79 -27.53
N LYS A 124 18.41 5.39 -27.25
CA LYS A 124 19.03 6.35 -28.17
C LYS A 124 19.15 5.67 -29.53
N GLY A 125 18.56 6.31 -30.55
CA GLY A 125 18.60 5.88 -31.95
C GLY A 125 19.99 5.89 -32.56
#